data_AF-A0A4R0DCC4-F1
#
_entry.id   AF-A0A4R0DCC4-F1
#
_cell.length_a   1.000
_cell.length_b   1.000
_cell.length_c   1.000
_cell.angle_alpha   90.00
_cell.angle_beta   90.00
_cell.angle_gamma   90.00
#
_symmetry.space_group_name_H-M   'P 1'
#
loop_
_entity.id
_entity.type
_entity.pdbx_description
1 polymer ?
#
loop_
_entity_poly.entity_id
_entity_poly.type
_entity_poly.pdbx_seq_one_letter_code
_entity_poly.pdbx_strand_id
1 'polypeptide(L)'
;MQEFFLNFTKIVEQNAKVYWSIILGIVSCLILFVIEAFHVQNMIAALNSTDQQVLRAAIEPVTQRYAWARAALILLSIVWANWEYRKTKQALGL
;
A
#
# COMPACT_ATOMS: atom_id res chain seq x y z
N MET A 1 26.02 -13.48 -1.68
CA MET A 1 24.62 -13.73 -2.10
C MET A 1 23.99 -14.88 -1.33
N GLN A 2 24.60 -16.07 -1.25
CA GLN A 2 24.04 -17.21 -0.49
C GLN A 2 23.75 -16.90 0.99
N GLU A 3 24.69 -16.29 1.71
CA GLU A 3 24.50 -15.92 3.12
C GLU A 3 23.36 -14.93 3.34
N PHE A 4 23.16 -14.00 2.40
CA PHE A 4 22.03 -13.06 2.45
C PHE A 4 20.69 -13.79 2.37
N PHE A 5 20.54 -14.73 1.41
CA PHE A 5 19.31 -15.52 1.29
C PHE A 5 19.09 -16.41 2.51
N LEU A 6 20.13 -17.09 3.01
CA LEU A 6 20.02 -17.94 4.21
C LEU A 6 19.60 -17.14 5.45
N ASN A 7 20.21 -15.98 5.67
CA ASN A 7 19.85 -15.11 6.79
C ASN A 7 18.45 -14.50 6.61
N PHE A 8 18.08 -14.11 5.38
CA PHE A 8 16.75 -13.60 5.09
C PHE A 8 15.66 -14.64 5.35
N THR A 9 15.82 -15.87 4.84
CA THR A 9 14.89 -16.97 5.08
C THR A 9 14.74 -17.25 6.58
N LYS A 10 15.86 -17.33 7.32
CA LYS A 10 15.84 -17.58 8.77
C LYS A 10 15.11 -16.48 9.56
N ILE A 11 15.33 -15.22 9.21
CA ILE A 11 14.64 -14.06 9.83
C ILE A 11 13.14 -14.12 9.54
N VAL A 12 12.78 -14.42 8.30
CA VAL A 12 11.39 -14.46 7.84
C VAL A 12 10.62 -15.65 8.44
N GLU A 13 11.26 -16.81 8.58
CA GLU A 13 10.71 -17.98 9.27
C GLU A 13 10.46 -17.70 10.76
N GLN A 14 11.36 -16.97 11.43
CA GLN A 14 11.18 -16.63 12.84
C GLN A 14 10.20 -15.47 13.06
N ASN A 15 10.04 -14.57 12.08
CA ASN A 15 9.20 -13.40 12.24
C ASN A 15 8.24 -13.22 11.08
N ALA A 16 7.11 -13.93 11.17
CA ALA A 16 5.99 -13.83 10.25
C ALA A 16 5.44 -12.39 10.11
N LYS A 17 5.74 -11.47 11.05
CA LYS A 17 5.29 -10.07 10.96
C LYS A 17 5.89 -9.34 9.77
N VAL A 18 7.05 -9.76 9.27
CA VAL A 18 7.65 -9.23 8.04
C VAL A 18 6.72 -9.49 6.84
N TYR A 19 6.17 -10.70 6.72
CA TYR A 19 5.17 -11.03 5.69
C TYR A 19 3.85 -10.30 5.89
N TRP A 20 3.38 -10.19 7.14
CA TRP A 20 2.16 -9.48 7.45
C TRP A 20 2.21 -8.02 7.01
N SER A 21 3.36 -7.34 7.11
CA SER A 21 3.51 -5.97 6.63
C SER A 21 3.22 -5.83 5.12
N ILE A 22 3.69 -6.80 4.33
CA ILE A 22 3.48 -6.85 2.88
C ILE A 22 2.01 -7.11 2.58
N ILE A 23 1.41 -8.11 3.24
CA ILE A 23 0.00 -8.46 3.06
C ILE A 23 -0.89 -7.27 3.42
N LEU A 24 -0.65 -6.62 4.56
CA LEU A 24 -1.40 -5.44 4.99
C LEU A 24 -1.25 -4.28 4.00
N GLY A 25 -0.05 -4.06 3.44
CA GLY A 25 0.16 -3.05 2.41
C GLY A 25 -0.66 -3.30 1.14
N ILE A 26 -0.70 -4.54 0.68
CA ILE A 26 -1.47 -4.93 -0.51
C ILE A 26 -2.97 -4.81 -0.23
N VAL A 27 -3.46 -5.39 0.86
CA VAL A 27 -4.88 -5.37 1.22
C VAL A 27 -5.38 -3.95 1.42
N SER A 28 -4.61 -3.08 2.09
CA SER A 28 -4.99 -1.68 2.27
C SER A 28 -5.02 -0.90 0.96
N CYS A 29 -4.08 -1.15 0.04
CA CYS A 29 -4.12 -0.56 -1.30
C CYS A 29 -5.37 -0.99 -2.09
N LEU A 30 -5.76 -2.27 -2.00
CA LEU A 30 -6.97 -2.78 -2.64
C LEU A 30 -8.23 -2.15 -2.05
N ILE A 31 -8.30 -2.00 -0.72
CA ILE A 31 -9.41 -1.31 -0.07
C ILE A 31 -9.51 0.14 -0.55
N LEU A 32 -8.39 0.88 -0.61
CA LEU A 32 -8.38 2.24 -1.17
C LEU A 32 -8.83 2.29 -2.63
N PHE A 33 -8.61 1.23 -3.41
CA PHE A 33 -9.12 1.13 -4.77
C PHE A 33 -10.63 0.98 -4.84
N VAL A 34 -11.19 0.12 -4.00
CA VAL A 34 -12.65 -0.03 -3.91
C VAL A 34 -13.31 1.28 -3.43
N ILE A 35 -12.74 1.93 -2.42
CA ILE A 35 -13.26 3.20 -1.89
C ILE A 35 -13.19 4.30 -2.96
N GLU A 36 -12.08 4.41 -3.70
CA GLU A 36 -11.96 5.36 -4.81
C GLU A 36 -13.08 5.14 -5.83
N ALA A 37 -13.33 3.91 -6.25
CA ALA A 37 -14.37 3.59 -7.23
C ALA A 37 -15.77 4.02 -6.78
N PHE A 38 -16.12 3.79 -5.51
CA PHE A 38 -17.39 4.26 -4.95
C PHE A 38 -17.47 5.79 -4.87
N HIS A 39 -16.38 6.46 -4.45
CA HIS A 39 -16.34 7.91 -4.37
C HIS A 39 -16.53 8.54 -5.75
N VAL A 40 -15.82 8.05 -6.77
CA VAL A 40 -15.95 8.52 -8.15
C VAL A 40 -17.37 8.31 -8.68
N GLN A 41 -17.98 7.13 -8.46
CA GLN A 41 -19.37 6.88 -8.86
C GLN A 41 -20.35 7.86 -8.20
N ASN A 42 -20.19 8.13 -6.90
CA ASN A 42 -21.06 9.06 -6.19
C ASN A 42 -20.88 10.50 -6.68
N MET A 43 -19.66 10.91 -7.04
CA MET A 43 -19.40 12.22 -7.66
C MET A 43 -20.05 12.35 -9.03
N ILE A 44 -19.97 11.31 -9.87
CA ILE A 44 -20.60 11.29 -11.19
C ILE A 44 -22.12 11.44 -11.05
N ALA A 45 -22.73 10.69 -10.11
CA ALA A 45 -24.16 10.80 -9.82
C ALA A 45 -24.56 12.19 -9.31
N ALA A 46 -23.72 12.80 -8.47
CA ALA A 46 -23.98 14.12 -7.89
C ALA A 46 -23.82 15.28 -8.90
N LEU A 47 -22.84 15.20 -9.80
CA LEU A 47 -22.61 16.25 -10.81
C LEU A 47 -23.74 16.30 -11.85
N ASN A 48 -24.40 15.16 -12.11
CA ASN A 48 -25.50 15.01 -13.08
C ASN A 48 -25.21 15.71 -14.44
N SER A 49 -23.94 15.71 -14.86
CA SER A 49 -23.47 16.38 -16.06
C SER A 49 -23.02 15.35 -17.10
N THR A 50 -23.52 15.46 -18.33
CA THR A 50 -23.10 14.59 -19.44
C THR A 50 -21.76 15.01 -20.05
N ASP A 51 -21.24 16.19 -19.68
CA ASP A 51 -19.97 16.70 -20.19
C ASP A 51 -18.79 15.96 -19.55
N GLN A 52 -18.10 15.17 -20.38
CA GLN A 52 -16.96 14.36 -19.98
C GLN A 52 -15.74 15.20 -19.56
N GLN A 53 -15.57 16.42 -20.07
CA GLN A 53 -14.47 17.30 -19.65
C GLN A 53 -14.70 17.82 -18.24
N VAL A 54 -15.92 18.22 -17.91
CA VAL A 54 -16.31 18.67 -16.57
C VAL A 54 -16.18 17.54 -15.55
N LEU A 55 -16.65 16.33 -15.91
CA LEU A 55 -16.54 15.14 -15.07
C LEU A 55 -15.06 14.80 -14.77
N ARG A 56 -14.20 14.79 -15.80
CA ARG A 56 -12.77 14.51 -15.63
C ARG A 56 -12.09 15.53 -14.74
N ALA A 57 -12.31 16.83 -14.99
CA ALA A 57 -11.72 17.90 -14.20
C ALA A 57 -12.11 17.81 -12.70
N ALA A 58 -13.32 17.32 -12.40
CA ALA A 58 -13.77 17.10 -11.03
C ALA A 58 -13.18 15.82 -10.38
N ILE A 59 -13.01 14.75 -11.15
CA ILE A 59 -12.53 13.44 -10.66
C ILE A 59 -11.00 13.41 -10.49
N GLU A 60 -10.27 14.01 -11.43
CA GLU A 60 -8.80 14.00 -11.48
C GLU A 60 -8.11 14.39 -10.16
N PRO A 61 -8.48 15.47 -9.45
CA PRO A 61 -7.87 15.79 -8.16
C PRO A 61 -8.16 14.74 -7.08
N VAL A 62 -9.31 14.05 -7.14
CA VAL A 62 -9.66 12.98 -6.20
C VAL A 62 -8.82 11.75 -6.46
N THR A 63 -8.74 11.31 -7.72
CA THR A 63 -7.90 10.17 -8.12
C THR A 63 -6.43 10.41 -7.79
N GLN A 64 -5.92 11.63 -7.99
CA GLN A 64 -4.55 11.97 -7.62
C GLN A 64 -4.29 11.82 -6.11
N ARG A 65 -5.24 12.23 -5.25
CA ARG A 65 -5.13 12.04 -3.79
C ARG A 65 -5.09 10.56 -3.41
N TYR A 66 -5.93 9.71 -4.02
CA TYR A 66 -5.89 8.27 -3.76
C TYR A 66 -4.60 7.62 -4.26
N ALA A 67 -4.05 8.07 -5.39
CA ALA A 67 -2.75 7.61 -5.88
C ALA A 67 -1.63 7.91 -4.88
N TRP A 68 -1.58 9.14 -4.34
CA TRP A 68 -0.64 9.51 -3.28
C TRP A 68 -0.87 8.73 -1.99
N ALA A 69 -2.12 8.49 -1.61
CA ALA A 69 -2.45 7.68 -0.44
C ALA A 69 -1.93 6.24 -0.56
N ARG A 70 -2.10 5.60 -1.73
CA ARG A 70 -1.53 4.27 -2.00
C ARG A 70 -0.01 4.28 -1.96
N ALA A 71 0.63 5.27 -2.58
CA ALA A 71 2.07 5.41 -2.54
C ALA A 71 2.60 5.54 -1.10
N ALA A 72 1.93 6.35 -0.26
CA ALA A 72 2.26 6.48 1.15
C ALA A 72 2.09 5.16 1.93
N LEU A 73 1.02 4.40 1.69
CA LEU A 73 0.83 3.08 2.30
C LEU A 73 1.92 2.09 1.91
N ILE A 74 2.30 2.05 0.63
CA ILE A 74 3.38 1.18 0.15
C ILE A 74 4.69 1.56 0.85
N LEU A 75 5.01 2.84 0.94
CA LEU A 75 6.21 3.32 1.63
C LEU A 75 6.20 2.93 3.11
N LEU A 76 5.07 3.11 3.80
CA LEU A 76 4.92 2.72 5.20
C LEU A 76 5.11 1.20 5.39
N SER A 77 4.51 0.38 4.54
CA SER A 77 4.68 -1.08 4.58
C SER A 77 6.12 -1.52 4.34
N ILE A 78 6.84 -0.85 3.45
CA ILE A 78 8.27 -1.10 3.21
C ILE A 78 9.09 -0.72 4.45
N VAL A 79 8.87 0.47 5.01
CA VAL A 79 9.58 0.94 6.21
C VAL A 79 9.34 -0.01 7.38
N TRP A 80 8.10 -0.41 7.59
CA TRP A 80 7.74 -1.36 8.64
C TRP A 80 8.40 -2.72 8.44
N ALA A 81 8.35 -3.27 7.22
CA ALA A 81 8.98 -4.55 6.90
C ALA A 81 10.50 -4.51 7.17
N ASN A 82 11.16 -3.43 6.77
CA ASN A 82 12.59 -3.22 7.02
C ASN A 82 12.91 -3.07 8.52
N TRP A 83 12.05 -2.38 9.27
CA TRP A 83 12.22 -2.23 10.70
C TRP A 83 12.10 -3.57 11.42
N GLU A 84 11.06 -4.35 11.12
CA GLU A 84 10.86 -5.68 11.71
C GLU A 84 11.99 -6.65 11.33
N TYR A 85 12.46 -6.57 10.08
CA TYR A 85 13.62 -7.33 9.60
C TYR A 85 14.89 -6.99 10.40
N ARG A 86 15.22 -5.69 10.55
CA ARG A 86 16.41 -5.24 11.30
C ARG A 86 16.34 -5.63 12.77
N LYS A 87 15.16 -5.48 13.39
CA LYS A 87 14.91 -5.86 14.78
C LYS A 87 15.15 -7.36 15.00
N THR A 88 14.64 -8.20 14.10
CA THR A 88 14.81 -9.66 14.18
C THR A 88 16.26 -10.06 13.91
N LYS A 89 16.92 -9.41 12.94
CA LYS A 89 18.34 -9.60 12.66
C LYS A 89 19.20 -9.35 13.90
N GLN A 90 18.98 -8.23 14.59
CA GLN A 90 19.68 -7.91 15.84
C GLN A 90 19.41 -8.93 16.95
N ALA A 91 18.16 -9.37 17.10
CA ALA A 91 17.79 -10.38 18.10
C ALA A 91 18.45 -11.75 17.84
N LEU A 92 18.73 -12.06 16.57
CA LEU A 92 19.40 -13.28 16.14
C LEU A 92 20.94 -13.22 16.16
N GLY A 93 21.53 -12.04 16.43
CA GLY A 93 22.98 -11.83 16.40
C GLY A 93 23.59 -11.97 15.00
N LEU A 94 22.80 -11.72 13.94
CA LEU A 94 23.19 -11.80 12.52
C LEU A 94 23.53 -10.43 11.92
#